data_AF-A0A966X2T0-F1
#
_entry.id   AF-A0A966X2T0-F1
#
_cell.length_a   1.000
_cell.length_b   1.000
_cell.length_c   1.000
_cell.angle_alpha   90.00
_cell.angle_beta   90.00
_cell.angle_gamma   90.00
#
_symmetry.space_group_name_H-M   'P 1'
#
loop_
_entity.id
_entity.type
_entity.pdbx_description
1 polymer ?
#
loop_
_entity_poly.entity_id
_entity_poly.type
_entity_poly.pdbx_seq_one_letter_code
_entity_poly.pdbx_strand_id
1 'polypeptide(L)'
;MHGPQMKRDQPRRKLVKTAAMGFLVALLSHPSMASGFEVKALFDGHWEIDFARSESPSDKLRYLYDVTLSEHRRRLSASDSRLGDSPLTAMKDLRGLINLGRLGEQITRTSTLEVVSGARSLEIHRDDNFTLRCEEELPETGITNLGLARCEWQDSQLIVRQRLPGGIGIEHRLTLSPAGRELNVATSILGQGVTQPFTINRVYVPYQPGEERFQCEYQIGKGKVCSLGAGSAS
;
A
#
# COMPACT_ATOMS: atom_id res chain seq x y z
N MET A 1 -67.31 -10.34 -34.62
CA MET A 1 -66.21 -9.92 -35.53
C MET A 1 -66.43 -8.46 -35.89
N HIS A 2 -65.37 -7.65 -35.77
CA HIS A 2 -65.23 -6.30 -36.35
C HIS A 2 -66.20 -5.21 -35.86
N GLY A 3 -65.80 -4.51 -34.79
CA GLY A 3 -66.28 -3.15 -34.52
C GLY A 3 -65.44 -2.14 -35.34
N PRO A 4 -66.05 -1.25 -36.14
CA PRO A 4 -65.32 -0.41 -37.08
C PRO A 4 -64.96 0.98 -36.54
N GLN A 5 -63.82 1.44 -37.06
CA GLN A 5 -63.37 2.81 -37.34
C GLN A 5 -64.33 3.97 -37.03
N MET A 6 -63.86 4.95 -36.24
CA MET A 6 -64.30 6.33 -36.30
C MET A 6 -63.16 7.23 -36.75
N LYS A 7 -63.37 7.87 -37.91
CA LYS A 7 -62.62 9.01 -38.43
C LYS A 7 -63.54 10.22 -38.27
N ARG A 8 -63.17 11.26 -37.51
CA ARG A 8 -63.32 12.67 -37.91
C ARG A 8 -62.93 13.68 -36.83
N ASP A 9 -62.42 14.77 -37.39
CA ASP A 9 -62.56 16.17 -36.98
C ASP A 9 -61.70 16.73 -35.83
N GLN A 10 -60.71 17.47 -36.32
CA GLN A 10 -59.90 18.50 -35.69
C GLN A 10 -60.75 19.67 -35.16
N PRO A 11 -60.44 20.17 -33.94
CA PRO A 11 -60.79 21.54 -33.58
C PRO A 11 -59.56 22.43 -33.40
N ARG A 12 -59.61 23.52 -34.18
CA ARG A 12 -59.11 24.89 -33.99
C ARG A 12 -58.10 25.19 -32.87
N ARG A 13 -57.00 25.81 -33.32
CA ARG A 13 -56.05 26.68 -32.61
C ARG A 13 -56.65 27.43 -31.41
N LYS A 14 -56.00 27.29 -30.26
CA LYS A 14 -55.81 28.40 -29.30
C LYS A 14 -54.31 28.53 -28.99
N LEU A 15 -53.80 29.71 -29.29
CA LEU A 15 -52.43 30.13 -29.03
C LEU A 15 -52.29 30.36 -27.52
N VAL A 16 -51.60 29.47 -26.81
CA VAL A 16 -51.19 29.70 -25.42
C VAL A 16 -49.71 30.02 -25.43
N LYS A 17 -49.39 31.26 -25.05
CA LYS A 17 -48.02 31.73 -24.81
C LYS A 17 -47.53 31.04 -23.52
N THR A 18 -46.54 30.16 -23.64
CA THR A 18 -45.80 29.63 -22.50
C THR A 18 -44.31 29.86 -22.72
N ALA A 19 -43.68 30.37 -21.68
CA ALA A 19 -42.36 30.98 -21.66
C ALA A 19 -41.26 30.03 -22.15
N ALA A 20 -40.32 30.59 -22.92
CA ALA A 20 -39.05 29.96 -23.20
C ALA A 20 -38.25 29.90 -21.89
N MET A 21 -38.36 28.78 -21.19
CA MET A 21 -37.46 28.45 -20.09
C MET A 21 -36.19 27.90 -20.72
N GLY A 22 -35.21 28.79 -20.90
CA GLY A 22 -33.89 28.44 -21.38
C GLY A 22 -33.26 27.43 -20.43
N PHE A 23 -33.13 26.19 -20.88
CA PHE A 23 -32.38 25.17 -20.18
C PHE A 23 -30.90 25.46 -20.43
N LEU A 24 -30.29 26.25 -19.53
CA LEU A 24 -28.85 26.33 -19.40
C LEU A 24 -28.36 24.94 -18.97
N VAL A 25 -27.95 24.13 -19.93
CA VAL A 25 -27.17 22.92 -19.68
C VAL A 25 -25.83 23.41 -19.12
N ALA A 26 -25.71 23.44 -17.79
CA ALA A 26 -24.42 23.53 -17.13
C ALA A 26 -23.64 22.27 -17.54
N LEU A 27 -22.66 22.47 -18.42
CA LEU A 27 -21.60 21.50 -18.67
C LEU A 27 -20.93 21.23 -17.32
N LEU A 28 -21.31 20.15 -16.67
CA LEU A 28 -20.54 19.54 -15.60
C LEU A 28 -19.21 19.14 -16.22
N SER A 29 -18.22 20.01 -16.11
CA SER A 29 -16.82 19.67 -16.29
C SER A 29 -16.52 18.51 -15.35
N HIS A 30 -16.47 17.30 -15.91
CA HIS A 30 -16.02 16.14 -15.19
C HIS A 30 -14.55 16.40 -14.82
N PRO A 31 -14.12 16.16 -13.56
CA PRO A 31 -12.72 16.24 -13.23
C PRO A 31 -12.00 15.24 -14.13
N SER A 32 -11.05 15.75 -14.91
CA SER A 32 -10.19 14.96 -15.77
C SER A 32 -9.61 13.82 -14.95
N MET A 33 -9.77 12.57 -15.40
CA MET A 33 -8.99 11.47 -14.85
C MET A 33 -7.53 11.84 -15.04
N ALA A 34 -6.85 12.17 -13.95
CA ALA A 34 -5.41 12.31 -13.94
C ALA A 34 -4.84 11.04 -14.55
N SER A 35 -4.01 11.17 -15.57
CA SER A 35 -3.33 10.01 -16.15
C SER A 35 -2.56 9.29 -15.03
N GLY A 36 -2.45 7.96 -15.05
CA GLY A 36 -1.73 7.21 -14.00
C GLY A 36 -0.30 7.71 -13.75
N PHE A 37 0.30 8.35 -14.76
CA PHE A 37 1.59 9.04 -14.67
C PHE A 37 1.56 10.28 -13.75
N GLU A 38 0.50 11.08 -13.78
CA GLU A 38 0.36 12.30 -12.97
C GLU A 38 0.13 11.98 -11.49
N VAL A 39 -0.62 10.90 -11.20
CA VAL A 39 -0.81 10.41 -9.81
C VAL A 39 0.48 9.86 -9.22
N LYS A 40 1.32 9.23 -10.06
CA LYS A 40 2.59 8.63 -9.65
C LYS A 40 3.60 9.68 -9.19
N ALA A 41 3.71 10.78 -9.93
CA ALA A 41 4.62 11.88 -9.59
C ALA A 41 4.30 12.53 -8.24
N LEU A 42 3.09 12.37 -7.70
CA LEU A 42 2.74 12.88 -6.37
C LEU A 42 3.49 12.19 -5.23
N PHE A 43 4.00 10.97 -5.46
CA PHE A 43 4.76 10.22 -4.46
C PHE A 43 6.26 10.56 -4.50
N ASP A 44 6.72 11.21 -5.56
CA ASP A 44 8.15 11.45 -5.79
C ASP A 44 8.76 12.32 -4.69
N GLY A 45 10.01 12.02 -4.35
CA GLY A 45 10.80 12.77 -3.39
C GLY A 45 11.35 11.92 -2.25
N HIS A 46 11.86 12.61 -1.25
CA HIS A 46 12.54 12.00 -0.10
C HIS A 46 11.65 12.06 1.13
N TRP A 47 11.54 10.93 1.80
CA TRP A 47 10.63 10.68 2.91
C TRP A 47 11.40 10.11 4.11
N GLU A 48 11.24 10.70 5.29
CA GLU A 48 11.85 10.24 6.54
C GLU A 48 10.77 9.77 7.50
N ILE A 49 11.04 8.70 8.23
CA ILE A 49 10.10 8.10 9.16
C ILE A 49 9.76 9.06 10.30
N ASP A 50 8.47 9.19 10.58
CA ASP A 50 7.98 9.78 11.80
C ASP A 50 7.77 8.67 12.82
N PHE A 51 8.74 8.48 13.73
CA PHE A 51 8.69 7.43 14.75
C PHE A 51 7.51 7.59 15.72
N ALA A 52 7.04 8.82 15.96
CA ALA A 52 5.95 9.06 16.90
C ALA A 52 4.59 8.63 16.34
N ARG A 53 4.44 8.64 15.01
CA ARG A 53 3.20 8.24 14.32
C ARG A 53 3.29 6.89 13.64
N SER A 54 4.48 6.30 13.60
CA SER A 54 4.70 4.94 13.11
C SER A 54 4.41 3.91 14.20
N GLU A 55 3.85 2.76 13.81
CA GLU A 55 3.84 1.61 14.72
C GLU A 55 5.28 1.16 14.98
N SER A 56 5.53 0.47 16.09
CA SER A 56 6.79 -0.23 16.36
C SER A 56 6.63 -1.74 16.05
N PRO A 57 7.51 -2.39 15.25
CA PRO A 57 7.33 -3.80 14.89
C PRO A 57 7.37 -4.72 16.11
N SER A 58 8.27 -4.43 17.05
CA SER A 58 8.47 -5.21 18.27
C SER A 58 7.27 -5.09 19.20
N ASP A 59 6.74 -3.87 19.38
CA ASP A 59 5.56 -3.64 20.21
C ASP A 59 4.31 -4.29 19.60
N LYS A 60 4.14 -4.17 18.28
CA LYS A 60 3.05 -4.84 17.56
C LYS A 60 3.14 -6.36 17.69
N LEU A 61 4.33 -6.93 17.51
CA LEU A 61 4.54 -8.37 17.65
C LEU A 61 4.23 -8.83 19.07
N ARG A 62 4.72 -8.11 20.09
CA ARG A 62 4.44 -8.43 21.49
C ARG A 62 2.93 -8.40 21.78
N TYR A 63 2.25 -7.34 21.35
CA TYR A 63 0.81 -7.22 21.50
C TYR A 63 0.05 -8.39 20.85
N LEU A 64 0.34 -8.68 19.58
CA LEU A 64 -0.33 -9.76 18.87
C LEU A 64 -0.04 -11.14 19.48
N TYR A 65 1.17 -11.34 19.99
CA TYR A 65 1.54 -12.58 20.69
C TYR A 65 0.68 -12.77 21.95
N ASP A 66 0.57 -11.74 22.78
CA ASP A 66 -0.20 -11.79 24.03
C ASP A 66 -1.70 -11.99 23.78
N VAL A 67 -2.25 -11.32 22.76
CA VAL A 67 -3.65 -11.51 22.32
C VAL A 67 -3.88 -12.94 21.83
N THR A 68 -3.03 -13.43 20.92
CA THR A 68 -3.15 -14.78 20.33
C THR A 68 -3.05 -15.86 21.41
N LEU A 69 -2.09 -15.72 22.33
CA LEU A 69 -1.93 -16.64 23.46
C LEU A 69 -3.17 -16.65 24.37
N SER A 70 -3.73 -15.47 24.66
CA SER A 70 -4.93 -15.34 25.48
C SER A 70 -6.17 -15.94 24.81
N GLU A 71 -6.30 -15.80 23.50
CA GLU A 71 -7.36 -16.43 22.70
C GLU A 71 -7.28 -17.95 22.72
N HIS A 72 -6.10 -18.53 22.52
CA HIS A 72 -5.93 -19.98 22.60
C HIS A 72 -6.23 -20.52 24.01
N ARG A 73 -5.79 -19.81 25.06
CA ARG A 73 -6.12 -20.19 26.44
C ARG A 73 -7.62 -20.22 26.69
N ARG A 74 -8.35 -19.22 26.18
CA ARG A 74 -9.81 -19.13 26.29
C ARG A 74 -10.53 -20.26 25.55
N ARG A 75 -10.05 -20.61 24.35
CA ARG A 75 -10.61 -21.71 23.55
C ARG A 75 -10.37 -23.08 24.16
N LEU A 76 -9.21 -23.29 24.79
CA LEU A 76 -8.91 -24.54 25.49
C LEU A 76 -9.66 -24.69 26.81
N SER A 77 -9.99 -23.59 27.48
CA SER A 77 -10.72 -23.62 28.77
C SER A 77 -12.25 -23.66 28.59
N ALA A 78 -12.76 -23.09 27.50
CA ALA A 78 -14.14 -23.32 27.09
C ALA A 78 -14.25 -24.76 26.58
N SER A 79 -15.04 -25.60 27.25
CA SER A 79 -15.35 -26.99 26.85
C SER A 79 -16.01 -27.13 25.44
N ASP A 80 -15.96 -26.09 24.61
CA ASP A 80 -16.32 -26.07 23.19
C ASP A 80 -15.09 -26.46 22.35
N SER A 81 -14.47 -27.59 22.69
CA SER A 81 -13.30 -28.16 22.02
C SER A 81 -13.68 -28.60 20.61
N ARG A 82 -13.80 -27.63 19.68
CA ARG A 82 -13.97 -27.91 18.26
C ARG A 82 -12.75 -28.66 17.75
N LEU A 83 -12.97 -29.58 16.81
CA LEU A 83 -11.92 -30.29 16.08
C LEU A 83 -10.97 -29.26 15.43
N GLY A 84 -9.83 -28.97 16.08
CA GLY A 84 -8.85 -28.00 15.60
C GLY A 84 -8.14 -27.19 16.70
N ASP A 85 -8.79 -26.98 17.85
CA ASP A 85 -8.20 -26.25 18.98
C ASP A 85 -7.37 -27.21 19.85
N SER A 86 -6.08 -27.29 19.56
CA SER A 86 -5.09 -28.10 20.28
C SER A 86 -3.93 -27.22 20.74
N PRO A 87 -3.26 -27.57 21.87
CA PRO A 87 -1.99 -26.95 22.24
C PRO A 87 -0.96 -26.93 21.10
N LEU A 88 -0.96 -27.94 20.24
CA LEU A 88 -0.07 -28.00 19.07
C LEU A 88 -0.40 -26.93 18.04
N THR A 89 -1.70 -26.70 17.75
CA THR A 89 -2.15 -25.63 16.85
C THR A 89 -1.74 -24.26 17.40
N ALA A 90 -1.95 -24.03 18.71
CA ALA A 90 -1.54 -22.79 19.37
C ALA A 90 -0.03 -22.52 19.26
N MET A 91 0.79 -23.56 19.46
CA MET A 91 2.25 -23.43 19.29
C MET A 91 2.65 -23.10 17.86
N LYS A 92 1.99 -23.70 16.86
CA LYS A 92 2.25 -23.44 15.44
C LYS A 92 1.93 -22.00 15.08
N ASP A 93 0.77 -21.50 15.52
CA ASP A 93 0.29 -20.15 15.22
C ASP A 93 1.18 -19.09 15.87
N LEU A 94 1.53 -19.26 17.16
CA LEU A 94 2.46 -18.36 17.87
C LEU A 94 3.85 -18.33 17.22
N ARG A 95 4.37 -19.49 16.80
CA ARG A 95 5.66 -19.56 16.09
C ARG A 95 5.57 -18.87 14.73
N GLY A 96 4.49 -19.09 14.00
CA GLY A 96 4.22 -18.42 12.72
C GLY A 96 4.22 -16.90 12.89
N LEU A 97 3.49 -16.40 13.89
CA LEU A 97 3.43 -14.98 14.21
C LEU A 97 4.81 -14.40 14.55
N ILE A 98 5.61 -15.08 15.37
CA ILE A 98 6.99 -14.64 15.69
C ILE A 98 7.84 -14.55 14.42
N ASN A 99 7.76 -15.53 13.54
CA ASN A 99 8.53 -15.55 12.30
C ASN A 99 8.11 -14.42 11.35
N LEU A 100 6.81 -14.20 11.18
CA LEU A 100 6.29 -13.08 10.38
C LEU A 100 6.67 -11.73 10.98
N GLY A 101 6.58 -11.58 12.31
CA GLY A 101 6.92 -10.35 13.01
C GLY A 101 8.40 -9.98 12.87
N ARG A 102 9.31 -10.95 13.04
CA ARG A 102 10.75 -10.75 12.83
C ARG A 102 11.07 -10.38 11.38
N LEU A 103 10.39 -11.01 10.42
CA LEU A 103 10.54 -10.63 9.02
C LEU A 103 10.02 -9.20 8.76
N GLY A 104 8.88 -8.85 9.37
CA GLY A 104 8.33 -7.49 9.34
C GLY A 104 9.27 -6.44 9.89
N GLU A 105 9.92 -6.73 11.01
CA GLU A 105 10.96 -5.87 11.57
C GLU A 105 12.10 -5.63 10.58
N GLN A 106 12.60 -6.68 9.92
CA GLN A 106 13.68 -6.54 8.92
C GLN A 106 13.25 -5.78 7.66
N ILE A 107 12.03 -6.02 7.15
CA ILE A 107 11.53 -5.36 5.94
C ILE A 107 11.25 -3.88 6.20
N THR A 108 10.75 -3.53 7.39
CA THR A 108 10.28 -2.18 7.75
C THR A 108 11.28 -1.37 8.56
N ARG A 109 12.55 -1.82 8.67
CA ARG A 109 13.63 -1.12 9.40
C ARG A 109 14.08 0.20 8.77
N THR A 110 13.67 0.44 7.53
CA THR A 110 14.07 1.60 6.76
C THR A 110 13.53 2.91 7.35
N SER A 111 14.45 3.82 7.69
CA SER A 111 14.14 5.16 8.20
C SER A 111 13.89 6.18 7.09
N THR A 112 14.54 6.03 5.93
CA THR A 112 14.35 6.96 4.81
C THR A 112 14.01 6.23 3.51
N LEU A 113 13.10 6.82 2.75
CA LEU A 113 12.70 6.38 1.41
C LEU A 113 12.98 7.49 0.42
N GLU A 114 13.40 7.12 -0.78
CA GLU A 114 13.32 7.99 -1.95
C GLU A 114 12.45 7.30 -2.98
N VAL A 115 11.39 7.98 -3.41
CA VAL A 115 10.49 7.49 -4.45
C VAL A 115 10.82 8.23 -5.73
N VAL A 116 11.09 7.46 -6.78
CA VAL A 116 11.40 7.98 -8.11
C VAL A 116 10.47 7.34 -9.13
N SER A 117 9.67 8.17 -9.78
CA SER A 117 8.81 7.76 -10.87
C SER A 117 9.49 7.88 -12.23
N GLY A 118 9.42 6.78 -13.00
CA GLY A 118 9.69 6.77 -14.43
C GLY A 118 8.42 6.58 -15.25
N ALA A 119 8.55 6.61 -16.58
CA ALA A 119 7.41 6.46 -17.50
C ALA A 119 6.65 5.12 -17.33
N ARG A 120 7.36 4.03 -17.01
CA ARG A 120 6.81 2.67 -16.84
C ARG A 120 7.33 1.91 -15.62
N SER A 121 8.13 2.58 -14.80
CA SER A 121 8.79 1.98 -13.63
C SER A 121 8.67 2.91 -12.42
N LEU A 122 8.51 2.35 -11.23
CA LEU A 122 8.61 3.09 -9.99
C LEU A 122 9.75 2.48 -9.19
N GLU A 123 10.66 3.30 -8.69
CA GLU A 123 11.73 2.86 -7.80
C GLU A 123 11.52 3.47 -6.42
N ILE A 124 11.50 2.62 -5.41
CA ILE A 124 11.48 3.03 -4.00
C ILE A 124 12.83 2.62 -3.44
N HIS A 125 13.75 3.58 -3.38
CA HIS A 125 15.03 3.42 -2.71
C HIS A 125 14.78 3.47 -1.21
N ARG A 126 15.42 2.56 -0.47
CA ARG A 126 15.14 2.33 0.95
C ARG A 126 16.45 2.24 1.68
N ASP A 127 16.68 3.11 2.64
CA ASP A 127 17.90 3.00 3.42
C ASP A 127 17.95 1.69 4.23
N ASP A 128 19.16 1.16 4.36
CA ASP A 128 19.44 -0.14 4.96
C ASP A 128 18.59 -1.29 4.39
N ASN A 129 18.13 -1.19 3.14
CA ASN A 129 17.33 -2.20 2.47
C ASN A 129 17.52 -2.19 0.95
N PHE A 130 16.96 -3.18 0.26
CA PHE A 130 17.02 -3.23 -1.20
C PHE A 130 16.00 -2.27 -1.84
N THR A 131 16.33 -1.69 -2.99
CA THR A 131 15.38 -0.90 -3.78
C THR A 131 14.22 -1.76 -4.24
N LEU A 132 12.98 -1.29 -4.04
CA LEU A 132 11.80 -1.88 -4.67
C LEU A 132 11.65 -1.28 -6.04
N ARG A 133 11.98 -2.06 -7.07
CA ARG A 133 11.72 -1.73 -8.46
C ARG A 133 10.40 -2.34 -8.87
N CYS A 134 9.50 -1.47 -9.26
CA CYS A 134 8.15 -1.82 -9.62
C CYS A 134 7.90 -1.62 -11.10
N GLU A 135 7.36 -2.66 -11.74
CA GLU A 135 6.99 -2.62 -13.15
C GLU A 135 5.51 -2.99 -13.29
N GLU A 136 4.79 -2.24 -14.12
CA GLU A 136 3.33 -2.37 -14.28
C GLU A 136 2.93 -3.64 -15.06
N GLU A 137 3.80 -4.16 -15.92
CA GLU A 137 3.49 -5.28 -16.84
C GLU A 137 4.12 -6.63 -16.43
N LEU A 138 4.52 -6.82 -15.17
CA LEU A 138 5.08 -8.09 -14.72
C LEU A 138 4.00 -9.19 -14.64
N PRO A 139 4.22 -10.42 -15.16
CA PRO A 139 3.27 -11.52 -15.09
C PRO A 139 3.00 -12.04 -13.67
N GLU A 140 1.79 -12.57 -13.43
CA GLU A 140 1.27 -12.90 -12.07
C GLU A 140 2.01 -14.02 -11.36
N THR A 141 2.69 -14.88 -12.12
CA THR A 141 3.09 -16.22 -11.69
C THR A 141 4.59 -16.33 -11.41
N GLY A 142 5.35 -15.25 -11.58
CA GLY A 142 6.79 -15.24 -11.30
C GLY A 142 7.10 -15.19 -9.80
N ILE A 143 8.09 -15.96 -9.35
CA ILE A 143 8.86 -15.60 -8.15
C ILE A 143 9.58 -14.30 -8.52
N THR A 144 9.29 -13.23 -7.79
CA THR A 144 10.04 -11.99 -7.96
C THR A 144 11.42 -12.17 -7.33
N ASN A 145 12.49 -11.92 -8.07
CA ASN A 145 13.82 -11.74 -7.48
C ASN A 145 13.72 -10.66 -6.38
N LEU A 146 14.59 -10.72 -5.37
CA LEU A 146 14.63 -9.68 -4.33
C LEU A 146 14.74 -8.29 -4.99
N GLY A 147 13.79 -7.42 -4.68
CA GLY A 147 13.71 -6.07 -5.23
C GLY A 147 12.81 -5.90 -6.44
N LEU A 148 12.51 -6.94 -7.23
CA LEU A 148 11.48 -6.84 -8.26
C LEU A 148 10.09 -6.93 -7.60
N ALA A 149 9.16 -6.08 -8.01
CA ALA A 149 7.81 -6.07 -7.49
C ALA A 149 6.81 -5.73 -8.59
N ARG A 150 5.58 -6.21 -8.44
CA ARG A 150 4.46 -5.74 -9.25
C ARG A 150 3.82 -4.52 -8.60
N CYS A 151 3.46 -3.53 -9.41
CA CYS A 151 2.67 -2.39 -8.97
C CYS A 151 1.27 -2.42 -9.54
N GLU A 152 0.31 -2.00 -8.73
CA GLU A 152 -1.05 -1.72 -9.14
C GLU A 152 -1.49 -0.42 -8.48
N TRP A 153 -2.15 0.43 -9.26
CA TRP A 153 -2.85 1.59 -8.73
C TRP A 153 -4.27 1.18 -8.35
N GLN A 154 -4.62 1.39 -7.08
CA GLN A 154 -5.96 1.18 -6.57
C GLN A 154 -6.45 2.49 -5.95
N ASP A 155 -7.41 3.15 -6.62
CA ASP A 155 -7.87 4.49 -6.28
C ASP A 155 -6.72 5.51 -6.23
N SER A 156 -6.37 6.01 -5.05
CA SER A 156 -5.23 6.92 -4.81
C SER A 156 -4.09 6.25 -4.03
N GLN A 157 -4.08 4.91 -4.02
CA GLN A 157 -3.08 4.11 -3.32
C GLN A 157 -2.24 3.34 -4.34
N LEU A 158 -0.94 3.28 -4.05
CA LEU A 158 -0.03 2.42 -4.79
C LEU A 158 0.15 1.11 -4.02
N ILE A 159 -0.14 0.00 -4.69
CA ILE A 159 0.02 -1.34 -4.13
C ILE A 159 1.20 -2.03 -4.77
N VAL A 160 2.21 -2.34 -3.98
CA VAL A 160 3.45 -3.01 -4.39
C VAL A 160 3.45 -4.43 -3.83
N ARG A 161 3.50 -5.45 -4.69
CA ARG A 161 3.45 -6.85 -4.26
C ARG A 161 4.69 -7.63 -4.69
N GLN A 162 5.19 -8.45 -3.77
CA GLN A 162 6.31 -9.36 -3.97
C GLN A 162 5.96 -10.76 -3.49
N ARG A 163 6.48 -11.77 -4.18
CA ARG A 163 6.48 -13.16 -3.68
C ARG A 163 7.91 -13.61 -3.47
N LEU A 164 8.24 -13.92 -2.22
CA LEU A 164 9.52 -14.51 -1.85
C LEU A 164 9.45 -16.05 -1.92
N PRO A 165 10.61 -16.71 -2.01
CA PRO A 165 10.71 -18.16 -1.83
C PRO A 165 10.02 -18.63 -0.53
N GLY A 166 9.51 -19.86 -0.54
CA GLY A 166 8.77 -20.42 0.60
C GLY A 166 7.31 -19.96 0.70
N GLY A 167 6.78 -19.31 -0.34
CA GLY A 167 5.37 -18.91 -0.40
C GLY A 167 5.02 -17.73 0.49
N ILE A 168 6.00 -16.88 0.80
CA ILE A 168 5.80 -15.65 1.58
C ILE A 168 5.40 -14.53 0.61
N GLY A 169 4.26 -13.92 0.84
CA GLY A 169 3.80 -12.73 0.15
C GLY A 169 4.09 -11.49 0.96
N ILE A 170 4.56 -10.42 0.30
CA ILE A 170 4.70 -9.10 0.90
C ILE A 170 3.88 -8.13 0.05
N GLU A 171 3.00 -7.37 0.70
CA GLU A 171 2.27 -6.26 0.10
C GLU A 171 2.65 -4.97 0.83
N HIS A 172 3.07 -3.95 0.09
CA HIS A 172 3.17 -2.58 0.56
C HIS A 172 2.05 -1.77 -0.05
N ARG A 173 1.29 -1.07 0.80
CA ARG A 173 0.26 -0.12 0.39
C ARG A 173 0.72 1.28 0.78
N LEU A 174 1.02 2.08 -0.24
CA LEU A 174 1.46 3.45 -0.07
C LEU A 174 0.26 4.38 -0.27
N THR A 175 0.02 5.26 0.72
CA THR A 175 -1.07 6.22 0.70
C THR A 175 -0.54 7.60 1.05
N LEU A 176 -0.68 8.54 0.12
CA LEU A 176 -0.35 9.93 0.35
C LEU A 176 -1.51 10.62 1.08
N SER A 177 -1.21 11.42 2.10
CA SER A 177 -2.21 12.30 2.70
C SER A 177 -2.72 13.33 1.69
N PRO A 178 -3.95 13.85 1.81
CA PRO A 178 -4.52 14.80 0.84
C PRO A 178 -3.67 16.04 0.59
N ALA A 179 -2.89 16.48 1.59
CA ALA A 179 -2.00 17.63 1.49
C ALA A 179 -0.58 17.29 1.01
N GLY A 180 -0.27 16.02 0.73
CA GLY A 180 1.07 15.59 0.32
C GLY A 180 2.14 15.68 1.42
N ARG A 181 1.74 15.84 2.68
CA ARG A 181 2.66 16.10 3.81
C ARG A 181 3.08 14.84 4.56
N GLU A 182 2.45 13.72 4.24
CA GLU A 182 2.62 12.45 4.93
C GLU A 182 2.40 11.33 3.92
N LEU A 183 3.28 10.33 3.98
CA LEU A 183 3.19 9.10 3.24
C LEU A 183 3.02 7.95 4.24
N ASN A 184 1.85 7.32 4.26
CA ASN A 184 1.64 6.10 5.01
C ASN A 184 2.06 4.89 4.16
N VAL A 185 2.84 3.99 4.75
CA VAL A 185 3.25 2.72 4.15
C VAL A 185 2.79 1.59 5.06
N ALA A 186 1.71 0.93 4.67
CA ALA A 186 1.23 -0.28 5.32
C ALA A 186 1.89 -1.50 4.67
N THR A 187 2.73 -2.21 5.42
CA THR A 187 3.41 -3.42 4.96
C THR A 187 2.76 -4.64 5.58
N SER A 188 2.14 -5.48 4.74
CA SER A 188 1.48 -6.73 5.13
C SER A 188 2.30 -7.93 4.68
N ILE A 189 2.58 -8.86 5.60
CA ILE A 189 3.32 -10.08 5.32
C ILE A 189 2.40 -11.27 5.52
N LEU A 190 2.28 -12.07 4.46
CA LEU A 190 1.48 -13.28 4.42
C LEU A 190 2.42 -14.48 4.30
N GLY A 191 2.18 -15.51 5.11
CA GLY A 191 2.94 -16.76 5.06
C GLY A 191 2.01 -17.96 4.99
N GLN A 192 2.49 -19.07 4.43
CA GLN A 192 1.74 -20.32 4.44
C GLN A 192 1.47 -20.80 5.87
N GLY A 193 0.23 -21.18 6.14
CA GLY A 193 -0.15 -21.77 7.43
C GLY A 193 -0.33 -20.78 8.58
N VAL A 194 -0.36 -19.47 8.32
CA VAL A 194 -0.77 -18.44 9.28
C VAL A 194 -2.12 -17.89 8.84
N THR A 195 -3.06 -17.78 9.79
CA THR A 195 -4.46 -17.39 9.50
C THR A 195 -4.65 -15.89 9.33
N GLN A 196 -3.69 -15.07 9.79
CA GLN A 196 -3.76 -13.62 9.71
C GLN A 196 -2.41 -13.05 9.23
N PRO A 197 -2.44 -12.00 8.39
CA PRO A 197 -1.22 -11.31 7.97
C PRO A 197 -0.62 -10.51 9.13
N PHE A 198 0.71 -10.42 9.18
CA PHE A 198 1.38 -9.47 10.05
C PHE A 198 1.50 -8.14 9.32
N THR A 199 0.78 -7.12 9.79
CA THR A 199 0.73 -5.80 9.14
C THR A 199 1.32 -4.72 10.04
N ILE A 200 2.17 -3.89 9.44
CA ILE A 200 2.88 -2.79 10.09
C ILE A 200 2.64 -1.49 9.31
N ASN A 201 2.20 -0.45 10.01
CA ASN A 201 2.03 0.88 9.47
C ASN A 201 3.22 1.77 9.84
N ARG A 202 3.85 2.35 8.82
CA ARG A 202 4.90 3.37 8.95
C ARG A 202 4.38 4.67 8.38
N VAL A 203 4.64 5.78 9.05
CA VAL A 203 4.32 7.12 8.57
C VAL A 203 5.63 7.81 8.26
N TYR A 204 5.75 8.36 7.06
CA TYR A 204 6.89 9.15 6.64
C TYR A 204 6.46 10.59 6.33
N VAL A 205 7.38 11.52 6.53
CA VAL A 205 7.23 12.94 6.22
C VAL A 205 8.28 13.38 5.19
N PRO A 206 8.00 14.38 4.36
CA PRO A 206 8.99 14.91 3.42
C PRO A 206 10.21 15.42 4.18
N TYR A 207 11.40 15.12 3.66
CA TYR A 207 12.64 15.73 4.12
C TYR A 207 13.47 16.17 2.91
N GLN A 208 14.38 17.12 3.14
CA GLN A 208 15.36 17.49 2.13
C GLN A 208 16.67 16.77 2.49
N PRO A 209 17.20 15.89 1.63
CA PRO A 209 18.48 15.27 1.89
C PRO A 209 19.56 16.36 1.99
N GLY A 210 20.46 16.20 2.96
CA GLY A 210 21.59 17.11 3.09
C GLY A 210 22.50 17.04 1.85
N GLU A 211 23.22 18.13 1.57
CA GLU A 211 24.28 18.12 0.56
C GLU A 211 25.24 16.96 0.85
N GLU A 212 25.55 16.15 -0.18
CA GLU A 212 26.31 14.90 -0.11
C GLU A 212 27.76 15.09 0.40
N ARG A 213 27.92 15.47 1.66
CA ARG A 213 29.22 15.51 2.35
C ARG A 213 29.68 14.11 2.72
N PHE A 214 28.78 13.12 2.69
CA PHE A 214 29.08 11.73 3.01
C PHE A 214 28.80 10.83 1.82
N GLN A 215 29.80 10.06 1.42
CA GLN A 215 29.70 8.98 0.44
C GLN A 215 29.56 7.67 1.20
N CYS A 216 28.41 7.00 1.06
CA CYS A 216 28.14 5.75 1.76
C CYS A 216 28.19 4.57 0.80
N GLU A 217 28.94 3.53 1.15
CA GLU A 217 29.04 2.27 0.42
C GLU A 217 28.65 1.09 1.32
N TYR A 218 28.01 0.07 0.74
CA TYR A 218 27.72 -1.17 1.47
C TYR A 218 28.92 -2.10 1.46
N GLN A 219 29.45 -2.42 2.64
CA GLN A 219 30.53 -3.37 2.82
C GLN A 219 30.01 -4.69 3.42
N ILE A 220 30.35 -5.82 2.79
CA ILE A 220 30.01 -7.16 3.28
C ILE A 220 30.62 -7.34 4.68
N GLY A 221 29.77 -7.67 5.66
CA GLY A 221 30.18 -7.87 7.06
C GLY A 221 30.23 -6.61 7.93
N LYS A 222 30.11 -5.40 7.36
CA LYS A 222 30.10 -4.13 8.11
C LYS A 222 28.84 -3.28 7.89
N GLY A 223 28.02 -3.61 6.91
CA GLY A 223 26.82 -2.82 6.58
C GLY A 223 27.18 -1.55 5.80
N LYS A 224 26.37 -0.51 5.92
CA LYS A 224 26.57 0.78 5.28
C LYS A 224 27.71 1.54 5.97
N VAL A 225 28.78 1.82 5.23
CA VAL A 225 29.94 2.59 5.70
C VAL A 225 29.96 3.92 4.98
N CYS A 226 29.88 5.01 5.73
CA CYS A 226 29.90 6.37 5.20
C CYS A 226 31.27 7.02 5.45
N SER A 227 31.91 7.51 4.40
CA SER A 227 33.10 8.36 4.45
C SER A 227 32.73 9.79 4.09
N LEU A 228 33.48 10.78 4.58
CA LEU A 228 33.36 12.13 4.05
C LEU A 228 33.82 12.11 2.59
N GLY A 229 32.96 12.55 1.67
CA GLY A 229 33.36 12.77 0.29
C GLY A 229 34.52 13.74 0.29
N ALA A 230 35.53 13.51 -0.57
CA ALA A 230 36.63 14.45 -0.77
C ALA A 230 36.15 15.72 -1.49
N GLY A 231 35.21 16.45 -0.88
CA GLY A 231 34.79 17.78 -1.27
C GLY A 231 35.75 18.78 -0.62
N SER A 232 36.57 19.40 -1.47
CA SER A 232 37.57 20.41 -1.15
C SER A 232 37.14 21.37 -0.04
N ALA A 233 37.87 21.35 1.08
CA ALA A 233 37.95 22.49 1.98
C ALA A 233 38.38 23.70 1.14
N SER A 234 37.47 24.65 0.95
CA SER A 234 37.78 26.00 0.46
C SER A 234 37.92 26.93 1.64
#